data_AF-D4GVY2-F1
#
_entry.id   AF-D4GVY2-F1
#
_cell.length_a   1.000
_cell.length_b   1.000
_cell.length_c   1.000
_cell.angle_alpha   90.00
_cell.angle_beta   90.00
_cell.angle_gamma   90.00
#
_symmetry.space_group_name_H-M   'P 1'
#
loop_
_entity.id
_entity.type
_entity.pdbx_description
1 polymer ?
#
loop_
_entity_poly.entity_id
_entity_poly.type
_entity_poly.pdbx_seq_one_letter_code
_entity_poly.pdbx_strand_id
1 'polypeptide(L)'
;MSSDPNLFFFRDGYTSDEMRSRINVDHFRTDDNSLVESILEKASLERDVILENRKSDFLSKIKSNVETEEYQSFLSQMFEEHGEKGDRVNLQFYRTGELSFESLVGKLADEVEQETMTDGGDSRYSSLITDYETHDGQVVDIQFRLSDEPSDLELTEDGYVEDVDGDRVDISELGLEDYEKVVKTNKYSVEVRAYTDAGLIAVSNSKASTTLQKALRQSLRKWGDADAGNEGFLLKETELLLMQNLMDGDNSGLDFGGFLDKNLKTAKYRGDRNETLSRSPVLSPAREQGTITQARFYHMYDDGTGPRPVQVRVYHDGHISSSKPTKPDFVDTVTEHFLTVFKYRDYIQPLDELISEFIDDRFRDELYSGEDSYRSNKMQAFGSLVDQYINSNSFDESERPVFEATFANIGIELSQLDLTSDEYPEVEEASDRPEKETDLKEFFENYSDYVLKSTQPDFDNLWMHLEYVINRQSHDSPIDIIETAIEEYALRE
;
A
#
# COMPACT_ATOMS: atom_id res chain seq x y z
N MET A 1 -24.61 -7.02 13.59
CA MET A 1 -24.51 -6.51 12.20
C MET A 1 -23.61 -7.46 11.45
N SER A 2 -24.16 -8.20 10.48
CA SER A 2 -23.39 -9.09 9.60
C SER A 2 -22.36 -8.24 8.86
N SER A 3 -21.08 -8.39 9.18
CA SER A 3 -20.01 -7.89 8.33
C SER A 3 -19.95 -8.81 7.13
N ASP A 4 -20.53 -8.40 6.00
CA ASP A 4 -20.36 -9.16 4.77
C ASP A 4 -18.86 -9.37 4.55
N PRO A 5 -18.41 -10.62 4.34
CA PRO A 5 -17.00 -10.92 4.13
C PRO A 5 -16.53 -10.17 2.90
N ASN A 6 -15.38 -9.48 3.00
CA ASN A 6 -14.72 -8.93 1.82
C ASN A 6 -14.08 -10.11 1.06
N LEU A 7 -14.88 -10.78 0.23
CA LEU A 7 -14.46 -11.88 -0.62
C LEU A 7 -13.71 -11.26 -1.81
N PHE A 8 -12.39 -11.16 -1.72
CA PHE A 8 -11.57 -10.47 -2.69
C PHE A 8 -10.85 -11.44 -3.62
N PHE A 9 -10.25 -12.50 -3.06
CA PHE A 9 -9.51 -13.52 -3.82
C PHE A 9 -10.45 -14.64 -4.30
N PHE A 10 -11.38 -15.10 -3.45
CA PHE A 10 -12.28 -16.23 -3.74
C PHE A 10 -13.66 -15.76 -4.26
N ARG A 11 -13.67 -14.77 -5.15
CA ARG A 11 -14.91 -14.15 -5.63
C ARG A 11 -15.58 -14.97 -6.74
N ASP A 12 -16.64 -15.70 -6.40
CA ASP A 12 -17.36 -16.64 -7.31
C ASP A 12 -18.45 -16.02 -8.22
N GLY A 13 -18.55 -14.69 -8.31
CA GLY A 13 -19.49 -14.01 -9.20
C GLY A 13 -20.25 -12.85 -8.56
N TYR A 14 -21.29 -12.36 -9.22
CA TYR A 14 -22.05 -11.17 -8.78
C TYR A 14 -23.55 -11.44 -8.77
N THR A 15 -24.22 -10.98 -7.73
CA THR A 15 -25.68 -10.94 -7.70
C THR A 15 -26.20 -9.85 -8.64
N SER A 16 -27.46 -9.97 -9.08
CA SER A 16 -28.07 -8.96 -9.96
C SER A 16 -28.09 -7.56 -9.35
N ASP A 17 -28.22 -7.47 -8.01
CA ASP A 17 -28.21 -6.19 -7.30
C ASP A 17 -26.81 -5.56 -7.29
N GLU A 18 -25.77 -6.36 -7.12
CA GLU A 18 -24.38 -5.93 -7.24
C GLU A 18 -24.04 -5.49 -8.66
N MET A 19 -24.36 -6.32 -9.68
CA MET A 19 -24.20 -5.96 -11.09
C MET A 19 -24.89 -4.64 -11.39
N ARG A 20 -26.16 -4.53 -10.98
CA ARG A 20 -26.93 -3.29 -11.12
C ARG A 20 -26.20 -2.14 -10.45
N SER A 21 -25.66 -2.26 -9.24
CA SER A 21 -24.96 -1.15 -8.58
C SER A 21 -23.69 -0.69 -9.31
N ARG A 22 -22.95 -1.64 -9.90
CA ARG A 22 -21.58 -1.47 -10.42
C ARG A 22 -21.49 -0.97 -11.86
N ILE A 23 -22.57 -0.99 -12.63
CA ILE A 23 -22.59 -0.40 -13.99
C ILE A 23 -22.90 1.09 -13.90
N ASN A 24 -22.07 2.00 -14.40
CA ASN A 24 -22.44 3.44 -14.36
C ASN A 24 -23.76 3.71 -15.12
N VAL A 25 -24.62 4.60 -14.58
CA VAL A 25 -25.88 4.99 -15.22
C VAL A 25 -25.68 5.52 -16.64
N ASP A 26 -24.54 6.16 -16.90
CA ASP A 26 -24.26 6.78 -18.19
C ASP A 26 -24.15 5.74 -19.32
N HIS A 27 -23.70 4.51 -19.04
CA HIS A 27 -23.65 3.42 -20.03
C HIS A 27 -25.03 2.98 -20.51
N PHE A 28 -26.07 3.16 -19.69
CA PHE A 28 -27.45 2.91 -20.12
C PHE A 28 -28.01 4.06 -20.98
N ARG A 29 -27.42 5.25 -20.88
CA ARG A 29 -27.90 6.47 -21.52
C ARG A 29 -27.22 6.78 -22.85
N THR A 30 -26.14 6.08 -23.18
CA THR A 30 -25.47 6.20 -24.49
C THR A 30 -26.39 5.77 -25.63
N ASP A 31 -26.59 6.66 -26.61
CA ASP A 31 -27.62 6.54 -27.67
C ASP A 31 -27.42 5.35 -28.63
N ASP A 32 -26.25 4.72 -28.66
CA ASP A 32 -25.91 3.59 -29.56
C ASP A 32 -25.75 2.23 -28.85
N ASN A 33 -26.23 2.09 -27.61
CA ASN A 33 -26.13 0.81 -26.90
C ASN A 33 -27.21 -0.18 -27.37
N SER A 34 -26.83 -1.11 -28.25
CA SER A 34 -27.73 -2.12 -28.83
C SER A 34 -28.42 -3.03 -27.80
N LEU A 35 -27.77 -3.31 -26.66
CA LEU A 35 -28.36 -4.11 -25.58
C LEU A 35 -29.52 -3.35 -24.93
N VAL A 36 -29.36 -2.04 -24.74
CA VAL A 36 -30.40 -1.17 -24.17
C VAL A 36 -31.59 -1.04 -25.11
N GLU A 37 -31.36 -0.82 -26.40
CA GLU A 37 -32.45 -0.72 -27.38
C GLU A 37 -33.24 -2.02 -27.48
N SER A 38 -32.55 -3.16 -27.52
CA SER A 38 -33.20 -4.48 -27.59
C SER A 38 -34.08 -4.76 -26.37
N ILE A 39 -33.62 -4.43 -25.16
CA ILE A 39 -34.41 -4.69 -23.95
C ILE A 39 -35.59 -3.72 -23.81
N LEU A 40 -35.46 -2.46 -24.27
CA LEU A 40 -36.55 -1.49 -24.28
C LEU A 40 -37.66 -1.91 -25.25
N GLU A 41 -37.30 -2.38 -26.45
CA GLU A 41 -38.27 -2.91 -27.42
C GLU A 41 -39.05 -4.09 -26.83
N LYS A 42 -38.35 -5.06 -26.22
CA LYS A 42 -38.99 -6.19 -25.53
C LYS A 42 -39.89 -5.75 -24.38
N ALA A 43 -39.47 -4.76 -23.60
CA ALA A 43 -40.24 -4.20 -22.50
C ALA A 43 -41.41 -3.31 -22.95
N SER A 44 -41.54 -3.03 -24.25
CA SER A 44 -42.46 -2.03 -24.81
C SER A 44 -42.32 -0.66 -24.13
N LEU A 45 -41.07 -0.23 -23.89
CA LEU A 45 -40.72 1.05 -23.27
C LEU A 45 -39.97 1.93 -24.27
N GLU A 46 -40.19 3.24 -24.19
CA GLU A 46 -39.45 4.22 -24.98
C GLU A 46 -38.19 4.70 -24.25
N ARG A 47 -37.24 5.25 -25.00
CA ARG A 47 -35.94 5.73 -24.52
C ARG A 47 -36.06 6.78 -23.40
N ASP A 48 -37.09 7.62 -23.45
CA ASP A 48 -37.38 8.65 -22.44
C ASP A 48 -37.45 8.08 -21.02
N VAL A 49 -37.83 6.81 -20.86
CA VAL A 49 -37.85 6.15 -19.55
C VAL A 49 -36.47 6.11 -18.90
N ILE A 50 -35.38 5.92 -19.66
CA ILE A 50 -34.01 5.88 -19.12
C ILE A 50 -33.48 7.30 -18.84
N LEU A 51 -33.83 8.25 -19.69
CA LEU A 51 -33.34 9.63 -19.62
C LEU A 51 -33.98 10.40 -18.46
N GLU A 52 -35.29 10.21 -18.24
CA GLU A 52 -36.06 10.98 -17.25
C GLU A 52 -36.09 10.36 -15.85
N ASN A 53 -35.71 9.08 -15.70
CA ASN A 53 -35.84 8.36 -14.43
C ASN A 53 -34.46 8.06 -13.81
N ARG A 54 -34.45 7.79 -12.49
CA ARG A 54 -33.26 7.27 -11.82
C ARG A 54 -32.99 5.85 -12.28
N LYS A 55 -31.71 5.45 -12.23
CA LYS A 55 -31.24 4.09 -12.53
C LYS A 55 -32.07 3.01 -11.86
N SER A 56 -32.43 3.22 -10.61
CA SER A 56 -33.24 2.27 -9.87
C SER A 56 -34.62 2.04 -10.47
N ASP A 57 -35.22 3.12 -10.97
CA ASP A 57 -36.63 3.17 -11.31
C ASP A 57 -36.83 2.62 -12.72
N PHE A 58 -35.98 3.00 -13.68
CA PHE A 58 -36.07 2.44 -15.02
C PHE A 58 -35.69 0.96 -15.05
N LEU A 59 -34.68 0.52 -14.29
CA LEU A 59 -34.33 -0.91 -14.23
C LEU A 59 -35.44 -1.74 -13.60
N SER A 60 -36.18 -1.19 -12.64
CA SER A 60 -37.34 -1.87 -12.04
C SER A 60 -38.53 -1.93 -13.01
N LYS A 61 -38.73 -0.89 -13.82
CA LYS A 61 -39.73 -0.87 -14.90
C LYS A 61 -39.43 -1.92 -15.98
N ILE A 62 -38.17 -1.98 -16.44
CA ILE A 62 -37.72 -3.01 -17.40
C ILE A 62 -37.97 -4.41 -16.81
N LYS A 63 -37.49 -4.68 -15.59
CA LYS A 63 -37.65 -5.97 -14.90
C LYS A 63 -39.11 -6.42 -14.78
N SER A 64 -40.05 -5.48 -14.66
CA SER A 64 -41.49 -5.77 -14.52
C SER A 64 -42.17 -6.11 -15.86
N ASN A 65 -41.55 -5.70 -16.98
CA ASN A 65 -42.14 -5.79 -18.31
C ASN A 65 -41.51 -6.88 -19.21
N VAL A 66 -40.43 -7.53 -18.76
CA VAL A 66 -39.76 -8.61 -19.50
C VAL A 66 -39.67 -9.88 -18.64
N GLU A 67 -39.38 -11.02 -19.26
CA GLU A 67 -39.18 -12.26 -18.52
C GLU A 67 -37.92 -12.18 -17.63
N THR A 68 -37.92 -12.91 -16.51
CA THR A 68 -36.80 -12.84 -15.54
C THR A 68 -35.47 -13.25 -16.18
N GLU A 69 -35.45 -14.30 -17.01
CA GLU A 69 -34.24 -14.75 -17.70
C GLU A 69 -33.71 -13.69 -18.68
N GLU A 70 -34.60 -13.00 -19.40
CA GLU A 70 -34.22 -11.93 -20.31
C GLU A 70 -33.61 -10.74 -19.57
N TYR A 71 -34.20 -10.34 -18.44
CA TYR A 71 -33.66 -9.27 -17.60
C TYR A 71 -32.28 -9.63 -17.03
N GLN A 72 -32.12 -10.88 -16.56
CA GLN A 72 -30.84 -11.35 -16.03
C GLN A 72 -29.77 -11.42 -17.11
N SER A 73 -30.11 -11.91 -18.30
CA SER A 73 -29.20 -11.92 -19.46
C SER A 73 -28.79 -10.51 -19.87
N PHE A 74 -29.73 -9.56 -19.93
CA PHE A 74 -29.44 -8.16 -20.23
C PHE A 74 -28.49 -7.54 -19.20
N LEU A 75 -28.78 -7.70 -17.90
CA LEU A 75 -27.90 -7.18 -16.85
C LEU A 75 -26.52 -7.81 -16.88
N SER A 76 -26.43 -9.12 -17.11
CA SER A 76 -25.16 -9.84 -17.16
C SER A 76 -24.29 -9.36 -18.33
N GLN A 77 -24.89 -9.15 -19.52
CA GLN A 77 -24.17 -8.63 -20.69
C GLN A 77 -23.72 -7.17 -20.47
N MET A 78 -24.60 -6.31 -19.94
CA MET A 78 -24.24 -4.94 -19.57
C MET A 78 -23.12 -4.90 -18.51
N PHE A 79 -23.14 -5.82 -17.54
CA PHE A 79 -22.11 -5.93 -16.52
C PHE A 79 -20.79 -6.43 -17.10
N GLU A 80 -20.82 -7.39 -18.02
CA GLU A 80 -19.61 -7.91 -18.65
C GLU A 80 -18.88 -6.84 -19.45
N GLU A 81 -19.64 -5.98 -20.16
CA GLU A 81 -19.10 -4.91 -21.00
C GLU A 81 -18.72 -3.64 -20.23
N HIS A 82 -19.46 -3.29 -19.17
CA HIS A 82 -19.39 -1.96 -18.54
C HIS A 82 -19.43 -1.95 -17.00
N GLY A 83 -19.46 -3.13 -16.36
CA GLY A 83 -19.50 -3.24 -14.92
C GLY A 83 -18.12 -3.13 -14.28
N GLU A 84 -18.02 -2.42 -13.15
CA GLU A 84 -16.80 -2.42 -12.33
C GLU A 84 -16.62 -3.80 -11.66
N LYS A 85 -15.58 -4.54 -12.08
CA LYS A 85 -15.29 -5.92 -11.64
C LYS A 85 -14.36 -5.94 -10.41
N GLY A 86 -14.38 -7.06 -9.69
CA GLY A 86 -13.58 -7.34 -8.50
C GLY A 86 -14.25 -6.87 -7.20
N ASP A 87 -13.48 -6.56 -6.16
CA ASP A 87 -13.99 -6.02 -4.89
C ASP A 87 -13.11 -4.89 -4.36
N ARG A 88 -13.54 -4.17 -3.32
CA ARG A 88 -12.69 -3.11 -2.77
C ARG A 88 -11.52 -3.73 -2.03
N VAL A 89 -10.31 -3.28 -2.39
CA VAL A 89 -9.10 -3.63 -1.67
C VAL A 89 -9.21 -3.05 -0.27
N ASN A 90 -8.95 -3.90 0.69
CA ASN A 90 -8.79 -3.56 2.09
C ASN A 90 -7.92 -4.68 2.69
N LEU A 91 -6.62 -4.61 2.42
CA LEU A 91 -5.67 -5.67 2.69
C LEU A 91 -4.51 -5.15 3.53
N GLN A 92 -3.99 -6.00 4.39
CA GLN A 92 -2.82 -5.73 5.21
C GLN A 92 -1.67 -6.60 4.72
N PHE A 93 -0.56 -5.97 4.35
CA PHE A 93 0.64 -6.68 3.92
C PHE A 93 1.57 -6.97 5.10
N TYR A 94 2.27 -8.11 5.00
CA TYR A 94 3.28 -8.51 5.96
C TYR A 94 4.45 -9.20 5.27
N ARG A 95 5.66 -8.99 5.81
CA ARG A 95 6.83 -9.80 5.48
C ARG A 95 6.84 -11.07 6.28
N THR A 96 7.09 -12.20 5.62
CA THR A 96 7.19 -13.52 6.24
C THR A 96 8.57 -14.14 6.14
N GLY A 97 9.43 -13.60 5.27
CA GLY A 97 10.55 -14.35 4.69
C GLY A 97 10.05 -15.29 3.60
N GLU A 98 10.96 -15.78 2.75
CA GLU A 98 10.64 -16.76 1.71
C GLU A 98 9.90 -17.97 2.32
N LEU A 99 8.84 -18.39 1.64
CA LEU A 99 8.04 -19.54 2.01
C LEU A 99 8.33 -20.67 1.00
N SER A 100 8.54 -21.89 1.48
CA SER A 100 8.53 -23.08 0.63
C SER A 100 7.12 -23.32 0.09
N PHE A 101 6.92 -23.09 -1.21
CA PHE A 101 5.65 -23.35 -1.89
C PHE A 101 5.20 -24.81 -1.70
N GLU A 102 6.11 -25.77 -1.91
CA GLU A 102 5.80 -27.20 -1.76
C GLU A 102 5.40 -27.57 -0.33
N SER A 103 6.10 -27.03 0.67
CA SER A 103 5.77 -27.27 2.09
C SER A 103 4.42 -26.66 2.45
N LEU A 104 4.17 -25.41 2.04
CA LEU A 104 2.93 -24.71 2.31
C LEU A 104 1.74 -25.45 1.68
N VAL A 105 1.80 -25.74 0.39
CA VAL A 105 0.72 -26.45 -0.33
C VAL A 105 0.53 -27.86 0.23
N GLY A 106 1.61 -28.58 0.53
CA GLY A 106 1.54 -29.90 1.15
C GLY A 106 0.80 -29.86 2.49
N LYS A 107 1.07 -28.84 3.31
CA LYS A 107 0.35 -28.63 4.58
C LYS A 107 -1.11 -28.25 4.39
N LEU A 108 -1.42 -27.35 3.46
CA LEU A 108 -2.81 -26.98 3.17
C LEU A 108 -3.62 -28.20 2.71
N ALA A 109 -3.06 -29.06 1.87
CA ALA A 109 -3.72 -30.29 1.41
C ALA A 109 -4.04 -31.28 2.55
N ASP A 110 -3.19 -31.33 3.59
CA ASP A 110 -3.40 -32.19 4.76
C ASP A 110 -4.42 -31.61 5.76
N GLU A 111 -4.51 -30.27 5.87
CA GLU A 111 -5.25 -29.55 6.92
C GLU A 111 -6.64 -29.07 6.48
N VAL A 112 -6.92 -28.98 5.18
CA VAL A 112 -8.23 -28.61 4.65
C VAL A 112 -9.31 -29.57 5.19
N GLU A 113 -10.32 -28.98 5.83
CA GLU A 113 -11.42 -29.68 6.51
C GLU A 113 -11.05 -30.55 7.73
N GLN A 114 -9.78 -30.62 8.18
CA GLN A 114 -9.39 -31.64 9.17
C GLN A 114 -9.22 -31.17 10.63
N GLU A 115 -8.78 -29.95 10.98
CA GLU A 115 -8.62 -29.58 12.39
C GLU A 115 -8.89 -28.09 12.69
N THR A 116 -9.63 -27.81 13.78
CA THR A 116 -9.62 -26.49 14.43
C THR A 116 -8.25 -26.28 15.06
N MET A 117 -7.48 -25.34 14.53
CA MET A 117 -6.14 -25.10 15.03
C MET A 117 -6.22 -24.28 16.32
N THR A 118 -5.73 -24.82 17.43
CA THR A 118 -5.53 -24.02 18.66
C THR A 118 -4.23 -23.24 18.54
N ASP A 119 -4.30 -22.09 17.89
CA ASP A 119 -3.13 -21.27 17.60
C ASP A 119 -2.50 -20.75 18.91
N GLY A 120 -1.26 -21.16 19.20
CA GLY A 120 -0.49 -20.68 20.35
C GLY A 120 -0.82 -21.34 21.70
N GLY A 121 -1.62 -22.43 21.72
CA GLY A 121 -1.98 -23.14 22.94
C GLY A 121 -3.08 -22.47 23.77
N ASP A 122 -3.74 -21.44 23.22
CA ASP A 122 -4.91 -20.80 23.81
C ASP A 122 -6.16 -21.29 23.08
N SER A 123 -6.98 -22.12 23.75
CA SER A 123 -8.18 -22.74 23.16
C SER A 123 -9.26 -21.74 22.73
N ARG A 124 -9.13 -20.47 23.14
CA ARG A 124 -10.05 -19.38 22.80
C ARG A 124 -9.95 -18.92 21.35
N TYR A 125 -8.88 -19.30 20.65
CA TYR A 125 -8.66 -18.96 19.25
C TYR A 125 -8.66 -20.23 18.42
N SER A 126 -9.46 -20.24 17.36
CA SER A 126 -9.42 -21.32 16.38
C SER A 126 -9.42 -20.80 14.96
N SER A 127 -8.55 -21.36 14.12
CA SER A 127 -8.58 -21.17 12.68
C SER A 127 -8.99 -22.47 11.98
N LEU A 128 -9.81 -22.35 10.94
CA LEU A 128 -10.20 -23.43 10.04
C LEU A 128 -9.93 -22.97 8.61
N ILE A 129 -9.18 -23.76 7.84
CA ILE A 129 -9.00 -23.52 6.41
C ILE A 129 -10.25 -24.03 5.70
N THR A 130 -10.91 -23.16 4.93
CA THR A 130 -12.13 -23.51 4.18
C THR A 130 -11.85 -23.81 2.73
N ASP A 131 -10.86 -23.16 2.13
CA ASP A 131 -10.45 -23.40 0.74
C ASP A 131 -9.03 -22.89 0.47
N TYR A 132 -8.41 -23.35 -0.62
CA TYR A 132 -7.15 -22.78 -1.13
C TYR A 132 -7.02 -22.95 -2.66
N GLU A 133 -6.41 -21.96 -3.31
CA GLU A 133 -6.07 -21.99 -4.74
C GLU A 133 -4.57 -21.71 -4.92
N THR A 134 -4.00 -22.23 -6.00
CA THR A 134 -2.57 -22.02 -6.33
C THR A 134 -2.43 -21.43 -7.72
N HIS A 135 -1.53 -20.47 -7.88
CA HIS A 135 -1.26 -19.80 -9.15
C HIS A 135 0.24 -19.81 -9.44
N ASP A 136 0.59 -20.22 -10.67
CA ASP A 136 1.94 -20.16 -11.24
C ASP A 136 3.07 -20.79 -10.40
N GLY A 137 2.73 -21.66 -9.44
CA GLY A 137 3.70 -22.34 -8.58
C GLY A 137 4.38 -21.45 -7.53
N GLN A 138 3.93 -20.21 -7.36
CA GLN A 138 4.56 -19.21 -6.48
C GLN A 138 3.54 -18.40 -5.67
N VAL A 139 2.26 -18.45 -6.04
CA VAL A 139 1.19 -17.74 -5.34
C VAL A 139 0.19 -18.75 -4.80
N VAL A 140 -0.20 -18.57 -3.54
CA VAL A 140 -1.20 -19.41 -2.88
C VAL A 140 -2.25 -18.52 -2.23
N ASP A 141 -3.49 -18.66 -2.68
CA ASP A 141 -4.66 -18.04 -2.06
C ASP A 141 -5.26 -19.02 -1.05
N ILE A 142 -5.63 -18.52 0.13
CA ILE A 142 -6.12 -19.34 1.24
C ILE A 142 -7.29 -18.63 1.91
N GLN A 143 -8.39 -19.35 2.09
CA GLN A 143 -9.55 -18.87 2.81
C GLN A 143 -9.61 -19.50 4.20
N PHE A 144 -9.72 -18.65 5.22
CA PHE A 144 -9.82 -19.01 6.62
C PHE A 144 -11.16 -18.59 7.22
N ARG A 145 -11.68 -19.43 8.11
CA ARG A 145 -12.67 -19.08 9.11
C ARG A 145 -12.00 -19.02 10.48
N LEU A 146 -11.87 -17.81 11.02
CA LEU A 146 -11.30 -17.56 12.33
C LEU A 146 -12.41 -17.43 13.37
N SER A 147 -12.14 -17.90 14.59
CA SER A 147 -13.03 -17.74 15.73
C SER A 147 -12.26 -17.19 16.93
N ASP A 148 -12.81 -16.19 17.62
CA ASP A 148 -12.35 -15.81 18.96
C ASP A 148 -13.48 -15.81 20.00
N GLU A 149 -13.08 -16.13 21.23
CA GLU A 149 -13.86 -15.90 22.43
C GLU A 149 -13.43 -14.56 23.05
N PRO A 150 -14.31 -13.54 23.10
CA PRO A 150 -13.97 -12.26 23.70
C PRO A 150 -13.58 -12.47 25.17
N SER A 151 -12.51 -11.78 25.61
CA SER A 151 -11.97 -11.91 26.96
C SER A 151 -12.89 -11.36 28.06
N ASP A 152 -13.81 -10.49 27.70
CA ASP A 152 -14.76 -9.85 28.61
C ASP A 152 -16.19 -10.13 28.13
N LEU A 153 -16.91 -10.92 28.91
CA LEU A 153 -18.37 -10.97 28.83
C LEU A 153 -18.90 -9.62 29.34
N GLU A 154 -19.62 -8.87 28.50
CA GLU A 154 -20.33 -7.66 28.94
C GLU A 154 -21.42 -8.05 29.94
N LEU A 155 -21.07 -8.03 31.23
CA LEU A 155 -22.00 -8.22 32.32
C LEU A 155 -22.95 -7.02 32.38
N THR A 156 -24.25 -7.31 32.40
CA THR A 156 -25.23 -6.32 32.85
C THR A 156 -24.94 -5.92 34.30
N GLU A 157 -25.38 -4.72 34.74
CA GLU A 157 -25.20 -4.25 36.14
C GLU A 157 -25.74 -5.24 37.19
N ASP A 158 -26.61 -6.17 36.76
CA ASP A 158 -27.27 -7.18 37.58
C ASP A 158 -26.54 -8.54 37.60
N GLY A 159 -25.39 -8.70 36.91
CA GLY A 159 -24.60 -9.95 36.91
C GLY A 159 -25.02 -11.01 35.87
N TYR A 160 -25.89 -10.65 34.93
CA TYR A 160 -26.37 -11.51 33.84
C TYR A 160 -25.67 -11.22 32.52
N VAL A 161 -25.63 -12.21 31.63
CA VAL A 161 -25.18 -12.13 30.23
C VAL A 161 -26.26 -12.67 29.31
N GLU A 162 -26.27 -12.19 28.08
CA GLU A 162 -27.12 -12.76 27.03
C GLU A 162 -26.38 -13.88 26.30
N ASP A 163 -26.99 -15.06 26.23
CA ASP A 163 -26.46 -16.20 25.47
C ASP A 163 -26.58 -16.01 23.94
N VAL A 164 -26.23 -17.05 23.19
CA VAL A 164 -26.26 -17.07 21.71
C VAL A 164 -27.67 -16.91 21.12
N ASP A 165 -28.72 -17.26 21.88
CA ASP A 165 -30.13 -17.15 21.48
C ASP A 165 -30.79 -15.85 21.97
N GLY A 166 -30.06 -15.06 22.77
CA GLY A 166 -30.50 -13.78 23.33
C GLY A 166 -31.21 -13.91 24.68
N ASP A 167 -31.14 -15.09 25.32
CA ASP A 167 -31.70 -15.32 26.65
C ASP A 167 -30.74 -14.84 27.75
N ARG A 168 -31.30 -14.28 28.82
CA ARG A 168 -30.53 -13.81 29.98
C ARG A 168 -30.13 -14.98 30.88
N VAL A 169 -28.83 -15.14 31.10
CA VAL A 169 -28.24 -16.21 31.92
C VAL A 169 -27.45 -15.62 33.09
N ASP A 170 -27.65 -16.16 34.29
CA ASP A 170 -26.93 -15.76 35.52
C ASP A 170 -25.55 -16.42 35.55
N ILE A 171 -24.46 -15.63 35.51
CA ILE A 171 -23.11 -16.22 35.53
C ILE A 171 -22.81 -16.94 36.84
N SER A 172 -23.41 -16.50 37.95
CA SER A 172 -23.08 -17.02 39.28
C SER A 172 -23.53 -18.47 39.51
N GLU A 173 -24.40 -19.00 38.65
CA GLU A 173 -24.93 -20.37 38.71
C GLU A 173 -24.40 -21.30 37.61
N LEU A 174 -23.55 -20.82 36.70
CA LEU A 174 -23.06 -21.64 35.57
C LEU A 174 -21.94 -22.60 35.98
N GLY A 175 -22.08 -23.88 35.60
CA GLY A 175 -20.97 -24.82 35.55
C GLY A 175 -20.08 -24.56 34.32
N LEU A 176 -18.87 -25.15 34.30
CA LEU A 176 -17.92 -25.01 33.17
C LEU A 176 -18.55 -25.35 31.81
N GLU A 177 -19.39 -26.38 31.72
CA GLU A 177 -20.07 -26.79 30.48
C GLU A 177 -21.16 -25.80 30.01
N ASP A 178 -21.74 -25.02 30.92
CA ASP A 178 -22.78 -24.05 30.58
C ASP A 178 -22.20 -22.65 30.34
N TYR A 179 -20.99 -22.37 30.83
CA TYR A 179 -20.22 -21.16 30.51
C TYR A 179 -19.89 -21.08 29.00
N GLU A 180 -19.50 -22.20 28.39
CA GLU A 180 -19.21 -22.30 26.94
C GLU A 180 -20.44 -21.96 26.06
N LYS A 181 -21.67 -22.15 26.56
CA LYS A 181 -22.89 -21.81 25.82
C LYS A 181 -23.20 -20.30 25.80
N VAL A 182 -22.61 -19.56 26.73
CA VAL A 182 -22.88 -18.13 26.95
C VAL A 182 -21.81 -17.25 26.31
N VAL A 183 -20.61 -17.77 26.07
CA VAL A 183 -19.55 -17.07 25.35
C VAL A 183 -19.92 -16.94 23.87
N LYS A 184 -20.24 -15.72 23.44
CA LYS A 184 -20.44 -15.42 22.03
C LYS A 184 -19.11 -15.53 21.29
N THR A 185 -18.92 -16.64 20.58
CA THR A 185 -17.80 -16.81 19.66
C THR A 185 -17.97 -15.87 18.47
N ASN A 186 -17.06 -14.91 18.29
CA ASN A 186 -17.03 -14.13 17.06
C ASN A 186 -16.42 -14.98 15.96
N LYS A 187 -17.06 -14.98 14.78
CA LYS A 187 -16.56 -15.67 13.59
C LYS A 187 -16.18 -14.65 12.54
N TYR A 188 -14.99 -14.80 11.97
CA TYR A 188 -14.44 -13.93 10.94
C TYR A 188 -14.08 -14.78 9.71
N SER A 189 -14.37 -14.26 8.52
CA SER A 189 -13.80 -14.78 7.29
C SER A 189 -12.55 -13.95 6.98
N VAL A 190 -11.44 -14.62 6.71
CA VAL A 190 -10.17 -13.99 6.34
C VAL A 190 -9.66 -14.67 5.10
N GLU A 191 -9.19 -13.89 4.14
CA GLU A 191 -8.55 -14.41 2.94
C GLU A 191 -7.10 -13.96 2.95
N VAL A 192 -6.22 -14.83 2.49
CA VAL A 192 -4.79 -14.57 2.44
C VAL A 192 -4.31 -14.91 1.04
N ARG A 193 -3.54 -14.02 0.43
CA ARG A 193 -2.70 -14.34 -0.71
C ARG A 193 -1.25 -14.36 -0.26
N ALA A 194 -0.58 -15.47 -0.47
CA ALA A 194 0.84 -15.65 -0.15
C ALA A 194 1.67 -15.68 -1.43
N TYR A 195 2.61 -14.76 -1.52
CA TYR A 195 3.63 -14.69 -2.57
C TYR A 195 4.89 -15.34 -2.01
N THR A 196 5.07 -16.64 -2.28
CA THR A 196 6.00 -17.50 -1.55
C THR A 196 7.45 -17.06 -1.72
N ASP A 197 7.86 -16.81 -2.96
CA ASP A 197 9.23 -16.43 -3.31
C ASP A 197 9.55 -14.98 -2.93
N ALA A 198 8.52 -14.12 -2.96
CA ALA A 198 8.61 -12.74 -2.52
C ALA A 198 8.71 -12.60 -0.98
N GLY A 199 8.36 -13.66 -0.25
CA GLY A 199 8.27 -13.63 1.21
C GLY A 199 7.25 -12.61 1.73
N LEU A 200 6.16 -12.43 1.00
CA LEU A 200 5.08 -11.48 1.29
C LEU A 200 3.74 -12.17 1.38
N ILE A 201 2.90 -11.71 2.30
CA ILE A 201 1.49 -12.12 2.39
C ILE A 201 0.59 -10.90 2.45
N ALA A 202 -0.51 -10.94 1.73
CA ALA A 202 -1.59 -9.98 1.78
C ALA A 202 -2.78 -10.62 2.50
N VAL A 203 -3.18 -10.06 3.64
CA VAL A 203 -4.27 -10.57 4.48
C VAL A 203 -5.46 -9.64 4.36
N SER A 204 -6.64 -10.16 4.06
CA SER A 204 -7.85 -9.34 4.03
C SER A 204 -8.13 -8.76 5.41
N ASN A 205 -8.33 -7.45 5.45
CA ASN A 205 -8.52 -6.71 6.68
C ASN A 205 -9.86 -7.11 7.29
N SER A 206 -9.78 -8.06 8.21
CA SER A 206 -10.88 -8.52 9.03
C SER A 206 -10.86 -7.80 10.37
N LYS A 207 -12.03 -7.68 11.01
CA LYS A 207 -12.13 -7.20 12.39
C LYS A 207 -11.54 -8.17 13.42
N ALA A 208 -10.82 -9.20 12.99
CA ALA A 208 -10.17 -10.16 13.87
C ALA A 208 -9.13 -9.45 14.75
N SER A 209 -8.97 -9.94 15.98
CA SER A 209 -8.00 -9.39 16.92
C SER A 209 -6.56 -9.46 16.36
N THR A 210 -5.70 -8.54 16.80
CA THR A 210 -4.28 -8.53 16.43
C THR A 210 -3.56 -9.81 16.84
N THR A 211 -4.04 -10.47 17.90
CA THR A 211 -3.58 -11.80 18.33
C THR A 211 -3.90 -12.87 17.28
N LEU A 212 -5.14 -12.93 16.79
CA LEU A 212 -5.54 -13.86 15.72
C LEU A 212 -4.76 -13.62 14.43
N GLN A 213 -4.60 -12.36 14.03
CA GLN A 213 -3.81 -12.02 12.85
C GLN A 213 -2.33 -12.40 13.03
N LYS A 214 -1.77 -12.28 14.24
CA LYS A 214 -0.40 -12.73 14.53
C LYS A 214 -0.28 -14.26 14.49
N ALA A 215 -1.24 -14.97 15.07
CA ALA A 215 -1.34 -16.42 15.04
C ALA A 215 -1.36 -16.95 13.61
N LEU A 216 -2.28 -16.45 12.78
CA LEU A 216 -2.40 -16.81 11.36
C LEU A 216 -1.06 -16.66 10.61
N ARG A 217 -0.34 -15.54 10.83
CA ARG A 217 0.98 -15.32 10.21
C ARG A 217 2.03 -16.32 10.68
N GLN A 218 2.04 -16.66 11.96
CA GLN A 218 2.96 -17.65 12.51
C GLN A 218 2.69 -19.05 11.95
N SER A 219 1.41 -19.40 11.79
CA SER A 219 1.00 -20.68 11.21
C SER A 219 1.41 -20.78 9.74
N LEU A 220 1.15 -19.75 8.92
CA LEU A 220 1.61 -19.70 7.52
C LEU A 220 3.13 -19.84 7.39
N ARG A 221 3.89 -19.12 8.22
CA ARG A 221 5.35 -19.23 8.24
C ARG A 221 5.82 -20.62 8.63
N LYS A 222 5.18 -21.24 9.61
CA LYS A 222 5.50 -22.61 10.04
C LYS A 222 5.20 -23.62 8.95
N TRP A 223 4.12 -23.44 8.18
CA TRP A 223 3.77 -24.34 7.09
C TRP A 223 4.67 -24.18 5.87
N GLY A 224 5.05 -22.94 5.57
CA GLY A 224 6.01 -22.63 4.51
C GLY A 224 7.47 -22.77 4.93
N ASP A 225 7.78 -23.39 6.07
CA ASP A 225 9.16 -23.55 6.57
C ASP A 225 10.00 -22.25 6.56
N ALA A 226 9.37 -21.11 6.82
CA ALA A 226 10.00 -19.79 6.70
C ALA A 226 11.10 -19.59 7.75
N ASP A 227 12.21 -19.00 7.34
CA ASP A 227 13.28 -18.59 8.26
C ASP A 227 12.77 -17.55 9.28
N ALA A 228 13.37 -17.55 10.46
CA ALA A 228 12.94 -16.76 11.63
C ALA A 228 13.19 -15.24 11.51
N GLY A 229 12.84 -14.59 10.39
CA GLY A 229 12.80 -13.14 10.26
C GLY A 229 11.37 -12.61 10.40
N ASN A 230 11.03 -11.88 11.46
CA ASN A 230 9.80 -11.07 11.50
C ASN A 230 10.22 -9.62 11.30
N GLU A 231 10.58 -9.27 10.07
CA GLU A 231 10.77 -7.86 9.76
C GLU A 231 9.41 -7.18 9.78
N GLY A 232 9.31 -6.09 10.53
CA GLY A 232 8.11 -5.27 10.51
C GLY A 232 7.88 -4.76 9.09
N PHE A 233 6.63 -4.83 8.62
CA PHE A 233 6.22 -4.12 7.41
C PHE A 233 6.03 -2.65 7.80
N LEU A 234 7.11 -1.87 7.74
CA LEU A 234 7.10 -0.45 8.06
C LEU A 234 7.77 0.32 6.93
N LEU A 235 6.95 1.03 6.16
CA LEU A 235 7.39 1.86 5.05
C LEU A 235 7.84 3.23 5.57
N LYS A 236 8.98 3.70 5.08
CA LYS A 236 9.44 5.07 5.25
C LYS A 236 8.65 6.03 4.36
N GLU A 237 8.80 7.33 4.61
CA GLU A 237 8.15 8.38 3.82
C GLU A 237 8.47 8.28 2.32
N THR A 238 9.75 8.14 1.98
CA THR A 238 10.20 7.99 0.58
C THR A 238 9.74 6.69 -0.05
N GLU A 239 9.66 5.60 0.72
CA GLU A 239 9.12 4.31 0.26
C GLU A 239 7.61 4.43 -0.08
N LEU A 240 6.82 5.17 0.71
CA LEU A 240 5.41 5.47 0.41
C LEU A 240 5.23 6.33 -0.85
N LEU A 241 6.09 7.33 -1.02
CA LEU A 241 6.05 8.21 -2.19
C LEU A 241 6.56 7.52 -3.46
N LEU A 242 7.52 6.59 -3.34
CA LEU A 242 7.95 5.76 -4.46
C LEU A 242 6.83 4.80 -4.89
N MET A 243 6.06 4.23 -3.95
CA MET A 243 4.86 3.46 -4.29
C MET A 243 3.84 4.27 -5.10
N GLN A 244 3.69 5.56 -4.82
CA GLN A 244 2.83 6.44 -5.62
C GLN A 244 3.38 6.62 -7.04
N ASN A 245 4.68 6.94 -7.16
CA ASN A 245 5.35 7.13 -8.46
C ASN A 245 5.25 5.87 -9.33
N LEU A 246 5.55 4.70 -8.74
CA LEU A 246 5.47 3.40 -9.41
C LEU A 246 4.09 3.04 -9.94
N MET A 247 3.04 3.57 -9.32
CA MET A 247 1.65 3.36 -9.74
C MET A 247 1.14 4.49 -10.65
N ASP A 248 1.99 5.39 -11.14
CA ASP A 248 1.58 6.58 -11.89
C ASP A 248 0.45 7.35 -11.16
N GLY A 249 0.60 7.50 -9.84
CA GLY A 249 -0.45 7.96 -8.95
C GLY A 249 -0.52 9.47 -8.81
N ASP A 250 -1.68 10.08 -9.11
CA ASP A 250 -1.89 11.50 -8.85
C ASP A 250 -2.21 11.75 -7.36
N ASN A 251 -1.36 12.50 -6.65
CA ASN A 251 -1.56 12.70 -5.21
C ASN A 251 -2.88 13.44 -4.92
N SER A 252 -3.60 12.98 -3.90
CA SER A 252 -4.85 13.60 -3.41
C SER A 252 -4.85 13.79 -1.89
N GLY A 253 -3.74 13.45 -1.23
CA GLY A 253 -3.57 13.70 0.19
C GLY A 253 -2.46 12.91 0.85
N LEU A 254 -1.90 13.54 1.88
CA LEU A 254 -0.88 12.97 2.76
C LEU A 254 -1.36 13.05 4.21
N ASP A 255 -1.08 12.01 4.99
CA ASP A 255 -1.22 12.05 6.45
C ASP A 255 0.13 11.99 7.12
N PHE A 256 0.32 12.86 8.11
CA PHE A 256 1.53 12.96 8.90
C PHE A 256 1.26 12.47 10.33
N GLY A 257 2.26 11.80 10.91
CA GLY A 257 2.27 11.33 12.28
C GLY A 257 3.65 11.44 12.90
N GLY A 258 3.84 10.84 14.08
CA GLY A 258 5.16 10.78 14.71
C GLY A 258 5.73 12.12 15.16
N PHE A 259 4.89 13.13 15.41
CA PHE A 259 5.35 14.48 15.72
C PHE A 259 6.19 14.56 16.99
N LEU A 260 7.21 15.44 16.96
CA LEU A 260 8.00 15.78 18.15
C LEU A 260 7.15 16.39 19.27
N ASP A 261 6.17 17.24 18.92
CA ASP A 261 5.18 17.75 19.87
C ASP A 261 4.13 16.66 20.17
N LYS A 262 4.19 16.11 21.38
CA LYS A 262 3.24 15.08 21.87
C LYS A 262 1.78 15.53 21.88
N ASN A 263 1.48 16.82 21.74
CA ASN A 263 0.12 17.33 21.63
C ASN A 263 -0.46 17.17 20.22
N LEU A 264 0.37 17.03 19.19
CA LEU A 264 -0.02 16.76 17.81
C LEU A 264 0.17 15.27 17.53
N LYS A 265 -0.94 14.54 17.39
CA LYS A 265 -0.86 13.09 17.08
C LYS A 265 -0.85 12.83 15.58
N THR A 266 -1.66 13.57 14.83
CA THR A 266 -1.86 13.37 13.39
C THR A 266 -2.18 14.70 12.72
N ALA A 267 -1.62 14.96 11.54
CA ALA A 267 -2.06 16.03 10.65
C ALA A 267 -2.49 15.42 9.33
N LYS A 268 -3.63 15.86 8.79
CA LYS A 268 -4.21 15.29 7.58
C LYS A 268 -4.41 16.37 6.54
N TYR A 269 -3.83 16.16 5.36
CA TYR A 269 -3.92 17.09 4.26
C TYR A 269 -4.57 16.42 3.07
N ARG A 270 -5.56 17.10 2.50
CA ARG A 270 -6.37 16.62 1.38
C ARG A 270 -6.48 17.76 0.38
N GLY A 271 -6.23 17.45 -0.87
CA GLY A 271 -6.41 18.35 -2.00
C GLY A 271 -7.24 17.67 -3.07
N ASP A 272 -7.79 18.47 -3.99
CA ASP A 272 -8.30 17.92 -5.24
C ASP A 272 -7.13 17.52 -6.15
N ARG A 273 -7.38 16.72 -7.19
CA ARG A 273 -6.36 16.17 -8.12
C ARG A 273 -5.48 17.24 -8.81
N ASN A 274 -5.86 18.51 -8.72
CA ASN A 274 -5.20 19.65 -9.36
C ASN A 274 -4.54 20.62 -8.37
N GLU A 275 -4.54 20.32 -7.06
CA GLU A 275 -3.96 21.21 -6.04
C GLU A 275 -2.54 20.77 -5.65
N THR A 276 -1.59 21.70 -5.73
CA THR A 276 -0.20 21.48 -5.36
C THR A 276 -0.06 21.36 -3.84
N LEU A 277 0.08 20.13 -3.34
CA LEU A 277 0.12 19.88 -1.89
C LEU A 277 1.48 20.24 -1.28
N SER A 278 2.60 19.78 -1.82
CA SER A 278 3.93 19.85 -1.20
C SER A 278 4.49 21.26 -0.89
N ARG A 279 4.09 22.30 -1.66
CA ARG A 279 4.51 23.71 -1.47
C ARG A 279 3.52 24.55 -0.66
N SER A 280 2.46 23.96 -0.13
CA SER A 280 1.50 24.71 0.69
C SER A 280 2.17 25.18 1.99
N PRO A 281 2.06 26.47 2.36
CA PRO A 281 2.63 26.99 3.62
C PRO A 281 2.03 26.34 4.87
N VAL A 282 0.93 25.59 4.72
CA VAL A 282 0.30 24.81 5.81
C VAL A 282 0.96 23.43 5.98
N LEU A 283 1.62 22.91 4.94
CA LEU A 283 2.23 21.58 4.91
C LEU A 283 3.69 21.58 5.38
N SER A 284 4.46 22.64 5.09
CA SER A 284 5.88 22.74 5.48
C SER A 284 6.12 22.50 6.98
N PRO A 285 5.34 23.07 7.92
CA PRO A 285 5.56 22.82 9.35
C PRO A 285 5.32 21.37 9.76
N ALA A 286 4.41 20.66 9.08
CA ALA A 286 4.15 19.25 9.37
C ALA A 286 5.26 18.35 8.82
N ARG A 287 5.81 18.68 7.65
CA ARG A 287 6.98 17.99 7.06
C ARG A 287 8.25 18.19 7.89
N GLU A 288 8.41 19.36 8.50
CA GLU A 288 9.57 19.66 9.38
C GLU A 288 9.51 18.92 10.72
N GLN A 289 8.32 18.49 11.19
CA GLN A 289 8.15 17.99 12.56
C GLN A 289 7.52 16.59 12.66
N GLY A 290 7.06 16.02 11.55
CA GLY A 290 6.40 14.72 11.50
C GLY A 290 6.68 13.99 10.19
N THR A 291 6.40 12.69 10.17
CA THR A 291 6.68 11.82 9.02
C THR A 291 5.40 11.45 8.29
N ILE A 292 5.50 11.24 6.97
CA ILE A 292 4.36 10.72 6.20
C ILE A 292 4.04 9.30 6.68
N THR A 293 2.78 9.11 7.09
CA THR A 293 2.22 7.84 7.58
C THR A 293 1.21 7.22 6.61
N GLN A 294 0.71 8.00 5.65
CA GLN A 294 -0.21 7.51 4.62
C GLN A 294 -0.09 8.38 3.37
N ALA A 295 0.06 7.72 2.22
CA ALA A 295 -0.10 8.33 0.91
C ALA A 295 -1.47 7.99 0.33
N ARG A 296 -2.11 8.96 -0.34
CA ARG A 296 -3.40 8.78 -0.99
C ARG A 296 -3.34 9.39 -2.38
N PHE A 297 -3.55 8.57 -3.40
CA PHE A 297 -3.44 8.99 -4.80
C PHE A 297 -4.49 8.31 -5.67
N TYR A 298 -4.73 8.86 -6.86
CA TYR A 298 -5.57 8.25 -7.88
C TYR A 298 -4.71 7.52 -8.91
N HIS A 299 -4.99 6.25 -9.12
CA HIS A 299 -4.39 5.43 -10.16
C HIS A 299 -5.45 5.10 -11.23
N MET A 300 -5.07 5.11 -12.50
CA MET A 300 -5.93 4.72 -13.62
C MET A 300 -5.92 3.20 -13.78
N TYR A 301 -6.93 2.54 -13.21
CA TYR A 301 -7.06 1.08 -13.23
C TYR A 301 -7.97 0.63 -14.38
N ASP A 302 -7.60 -0.44 -15.08
CA ASP A 302 -8.42 -1.07 -16.12
C ASP A 302 -8.67 -2.55 -15.78
N ASP A 303 -9.93 -2.91 -15.56
CA ASP A 303 -10.34 -4.30 -15.29
C ASP A 303 -10.76 -5.06 -16.57
N GLY A 304 -10.42 -4.53 -17.74
CA GLY A 304 -10.81 -5.02 -19.06
C GLY A 304 -12.10 -4.41 -19.60
N THR A 305 -12.75 -3.50 -18.86
CA THR A 305 -13.91 -2.71 -19.33
C THR A 305 -13.54 -1.27 -19.70
N GLY A 306 -12.28 -0.88 -19.48
CA GLY A 306 -11.74 0.43 -19.78
C GLY A 306 -11.14 1.13 -18.55
N PRO A 307 -10.24 2.12 -18.77
CA PRO A 307 -9.50 2.78 -17.70
C PRO A 307 -10.41 3.68 -16.87
N ARG A 308 -10.31 3.57 -15.54
CA ARG A 308 -11.05 4.39 -14.58
C ARG A 308 -10.19 4.81 -13.39
N PRO A 309 -10.40 6.01 -12.83
CA PRO A 309 -9.67 6.44 -11.65
C PRO A 309 -10.15 5.66 -10.41
N VAL A 310 -9.20 5.05 -9.72
CA VAL A 310 -9.38 4.40 -8.42
C VAL A 310 -8.48 5.11 -7.41
N GLN A 311 -9.07 5.56 -6.30
CA GLN A 311 -8.26 6.14 -5.23
C GLN A 311 -7.64 5.02 -4.40
N VAL A 312 -6.32 4.99 -4.34
CA VAL A 312 -5.52 4.07 -3.54
C VAL A 312 -5.06 4.79 -2.28
N ARG A 313 -5.02 4.08 -1.17
CA ARG A 313 -4.44 4.54 0.10
C ARG A 313 -3.42 3.51 0.53
N VAL A 314 -2.18 3.95 0.69
CA VAL A 314 -1.09 3.12 1.21
C VAL A 314 -0.69 3.69 2.55
N TYR A 315 -0.69 2.86 3.57
CA TYR A 315 -0.33 3.21 4.93
C TYR A 315 1.09 2.71 5.21
N HIS A 316 1.79 3.43 6.09
CA HIS A 316 3.16 3.09 6.44
C HIS A 316 3.31 1.71 7.08
N ASP A 317 2.24 1.14 7.66
CA ASP A 317 2.25 -0.20 8.25
C ASP A 317 1.94 -1.32 7.25
N GLY A 318 1.77 -1.00 5.96
CA GLY A 318 1.41 -1.96 4.92
C GLY A 318 -0.08 -2.19 4.73
N HIS A 319 -0.94 -1.45 5.43
CA HIS A 319 -2.37 -1.43 5.09
C HIS A 319 -2.56 -0.76 3.73
N ILE A 320 -3.41 -1.33 2.88
CA ILE A 320 -3.81 -0.75 1.60
C ILE A 320 -5.32 -0.83 1.44
N SER A 321 -5.90 0.24 0.89
CA SER A 321 -7.32 0.23 0.52
C SER A 321 -7.61 0.98 -0.78
N SER A 322 -8.71 0.59 -1.45
CA SER A 322 -9.21 1.23 -2.67
C SER A 322 -10.61 1.82 -2.50
N SER A 323 -10.92 2.89 -3.22
CA SER A 323 -12.26 3.52 -3.19
C SER A 323 -13.30 2.81 -4.07
N LYS A 324 -12.84 2.04 -5.07
CA LYS A 324 -13.67 1.31 -6.03
C LYS A 324 -13.22 -0.15 -6.14
N PRO A 325 -14.08 -1.06 -6.61
CA PRO A 325 -13.69 -2.44 -6.84
C PRO A 325 -12.47 -2.58 -7.76
N THR A 326 -11.61 -3.54 -7.50
CA THR A 326 -10.49 -3.98 -8.35
C THR A 326 -10.39 -5.50 -8.28
N LYS A 327 -9.84 -6.14 -9.30
CA LYS A 327 -9.61 -7.58 -9.34
C LYS A 327 -8.33 -7.95 -8.58
N PRO A 328 -8.08 -9.26 -8.37
CA PRO A 328 -6.86 -9.72 -7.70
C PRO A 328 -5.54 -9.30 -8.35
N ASP A 329 -5.52 -9.11 -9.67
CA ASP A 329 -4.36 -8.60 -10.43
C ASP A 329 -3.81 -7.28 -9.87
N PHE A 330 -4.67 -6.40 -9.36
CA PHE A 330 -4.27 -5.16 -8.71
C PHE A 330 -3.34 -5.41 -7.51
N VAL A 331 -3.59 -6.47 -6.74
CA VAL A 331 -2.76 -6.82 -5.57
C VAL A 331 -1.42 -7.38 -6.03
N ASP A 332 -1.39 -8.10 -7.15
CA ASP A 332 -0.17 -8.62 -7.74
C ASP A 332 0.73 -7.46 -8.20
N THR A 333 0.18 -6.49 -8.94
CA THR A 333 0.89 -5.25 -9.32
C THR A 333 1.40 -4.48 -8.10
N VAL A 334 0.56 -4.29 -7.07
CA VAL A 334 0.99 -3.63 -5.83
C VAL A 334 2.14 -4.39 -5.14
N THR A 335 2.12 -5.72 -5.18
CA THR A 335 3.18 -6.55 -4.61
C THR A 335 4.48 -6.40 -5.37
N GLU A 336 4.44 -6.38 -6.70
CA GLU A 336 5.60 -6.08 -7.55
C GLU A 336 6.21 -4.72 -7.19
N HIS A 337 5.38 -3.70 -7.02
CA HIS A 337 5.86 -2.39 -6.59
C HIS A 337 6.51 -2.41 -5.21
N PHE A 338 5.95 -3.15 -4.24
CA PHE A 338 6.62 -3.30 -2.95
C PHE A 338 7.98 -3.96 -3.07
N LEU A 339 8.11 -4.99 -3.89
CA LEU A 339 9.39 -5.65 -4.12
C LEU A 339 10.41 -4.69 -4.74
N THR A 340 9.99 -3.87 -5.69
CA THR A 340 10.84 -2.81 -6.26
C THR A 340 11.26 -1.79 -5.21
N VAL A 341 10.33 -1.32 -4.37
CA VAL A 341 10.65 -0.41 -3.25
C VAL A 341 11.65 -1.04 -2.29
N PHE A 342 11.49 -2.33 -2.00
CA PHE A 342 12.38 -3.05 -1.08
C PHE A 342 13.76 -3.31 -1.65
N LYS A 343 13.86 -3.59 -2.96
CA LYS A 343 15.12 -3.70 -3.70
C LYS A 343 15.92 -2.40 -3.58
N TYR A 344 15.30 -1.27 -3.91
CA TYR A 344 16.00 0.02 -3.97
C TYR A 344 15.98 0.82 -2.67
N ARG A 345 15.60 0.20 -1.55
CA ARG A 345 15.35 0.92 -0.29
C ARG A 345 16.55 1.69 0.25
N ASP A 346 17.75 1.15 0.06
CA ASP A 346 19.00 1.72 0.55
C ASP A 346 19.37 2.99 -0.24
N TYR A 347 18.86 3.12 -1.47
CA TYR A 347 19.06 4.30 -2.33
C TYR A 347 18.02 5.39 -2.12
N ILE A 348 16.96 5.12 -1.35
CA ILE A 348 15.87 6.08 -1.12
C ILE A 348 15.71 6.38 0.37
N GLN A 349 16.71 6.13 1.20
CA GLN A 349 16.65 6.54 2.61
C GLN A 349 16.34 8.05 2.72
N PRO A 350 15.34 8.47 3.50
CA PRO A 350 14.97 9.87 3.61
C PRO A 350 16.16 10.76 3.97
N LEU A 351 16.30 11.89 3.27
CA LEU A 351 17.35 12.88 3.53
C LEU A 351 17.36 13.34 5.00
N ASP A 352 16.18 13.42 5.61
CA ASP A 352 16.03 13.77 7.02
C ASP A 352 16.73 12.76 7.95
N GLU A 353 16.61 11.46 7.65
CA GLU A 353 17.27 10.39 8.38
C GLU A 353 18.79 10.42 8.16
N LEU A 354 19.24 10.60 6.92
CA LEU A 354 20.68 10.73 6.60
C LEU A 354 21.35 11.87 7.37
N ILE A 355 20.70 13.03 7.47
CA ILE A 355 21.20 14.17 8.26
C ILE A 355 21.23 13.79 9.76
N SER A 356 20.19 13.09 10.24
CA SER A 356 20.08 12.69 11.64
C SER A 356 21.22 11.77 12.10
N GLU A 357 21.86 11.03 11.19
CA GLU A 357 22.95 10.11 11.51
C GLU A 357 24.19 10.79 12.09
N PHE A 358 24.41 12.09 11.80
CA PHE A 358 25.59 12.81 12.26
C PHE A 358 25.32 14.17 12.92
N ILE A 359 24.09 14.68 12.86
CA ILE A 359 23.80 16.06 13.29
C ILE A 359 24.12 16.29 14.79
N ASP A 360 23.76 15.34 15.65
CA ASP A 360 24.02 15.42 17.11
C ASP A 360 25.52 15.46 17.41
N ASP A 361 26.33 14.71 16.65
CA ASP A 361 27.77 14.63 16.83
C ASP A 361 28.46 15.91 16.34
N ARG A 362 27.99 16.47 15.22
CA ARG A 362 28.48 17.73 14.66
C ARG A 362 28.23 18.90 15.60
N PHE A 363 27.03 19.00 16.17
CA PHE A 363 26.61 20.16 16.98
C PHE A 363 26.81 19.97 18.49
N ARG A 364 27.38 18.83 18.93
CA ARG A 364 27.58 18.46 20.34
C ARG A 364 28.20 19.56 21.21
N ASP A 365 29.14 20.33 20.66
CA ASP A 365 29.90 21.36 21.38
C ASP A 365 29.37 22.79 21.15
N GLU A 366 28.30 22.98 20.35
CA GLU A 366 27.73 24.29 20.03
C GLU A 366 26.61 24.69 21.02
N LEU A 367 26.81 25.79 21.75
CA LEU A 367 25.89 26.30 22.79
C LEU A 367 24.53 26.83 22.27
N TYR A 368 24.38 27.00 20.95
CA TYR A 368 23.16 27.42 20.27
C TYR A 368 22.97 26.53 19.04
N SER A 369 21.98 25.62 19.08
CA SER A 369 21.76 24.57 18.08
C SER A 369 21.48 25.15 16.69
N GLY A 370 22.51 25.20 15.83
CA GLY A 370 22.37 25.48 14.40
C GLY A 370 21.73 24.34 13.61
N GLU A 371 21.31 23.27 14.29
CA GLU A 371 20.76 22.03 13.73
C GLU A 371 19.59 22.27 12.78
N ASP A 372 18.57 23.01 13.23
CA ASP A 372 17.39 23.31 12.40
C ASP A 372 17.76 24.09 11.14
N SER A 373 18.67 25.07 11.27
CA SER A 373 19.15 25.85 10.12
C SER A 373 19.98 24.97 9.18
N TYR A 374 20.80 24.08 9.71
CA TYR A 374 21.58 23.14 8.91
C TYR A 374 20.66 22.21 8.12
N ARG A 375 19.72 21.56 8.80
CA ARG A 375 18.73 20.66 8.20
C ARG A 375 17.94 21.37 7.10
N SER A 376 17.39 22.55 7.39
CA SER A 376 16.65 23.36 6.43
C SER A 376 17.50 23.74 5.20
N ASN A 377 18.74 24.18 5.40
CA ASN A 377 19.65 24.55 4.31
C ASN A 377 19.96 23.35 3.40
N LYS A 378 20.22 22.16 3.97
CA LYS A 378 20.52 20.94 3.19
C LYS A 378 19.29 20.44 2.43
N MET A 379 18.13 20.39 3.08
CA MET A 379 16.87 20.08 2.41
C MET A 379 16.60 21.02 1.24
N GLN A 380 16.81 22.32 1.43
CA GLN A 380 16.65 23.30 0.34
C GLN A 380 17.69 23.11 -0.77
N ALA A 381 18.92 22.68 -0.45
CA ALA A 381 19.96 22.43 -1.44
C ALA A 381 19.65 21.23 -2.33
N PHE A 382 19.25 20.10 -1.74
CA PHE A 382 18.79 18.94 -2.52
C PHE A 382 17.49 19.24 -3.27
N GLY A 383 16.59 20.02 -2.66
CA GLY A 383 15.41 20.50 -3.36
C GLY A 383 15.78 21.30 -4.62
N SER A 384 16.61 22.34 -4.49
CA SER A 384 17.08 23.15 -5.63
C SER A 384 17.75 22.28 -6.71
N LEU A 385 18.46 21.23 -6.29
CA LEU A 385 19.08 20.30 -7.22
C LEU A 385 18.04 19.54 -8.06
N VAL A 386 16.95 19.06 -7.44
CA VAL A 386 15.84 18.44 -8.19
C VAL A 386 15.19 19.44 -9.15
N ASP A 387 14.94 20.68 -8.73
CA ASP A 387 14.34 21.72 -9.59
C ASP A 387 15.26 22.07 -10.80
N GLN A 388 16.58 21.91 -10.66
CA GLN A 388 17.56 22.22 -11.71
C GLN A 388 17.66 21.11 -12.77
N TYR A 389 17.59 19.84 -12.35
CA TYR A 389 17.91 18.70 -13.23
C TYR A 389 16.71 17.83 -13.62
N ILE A 390 15.65 17.80 -12.82
CA ILE A 390 14.46 17.00 -13.11
C ILE A 390 13.36 17.91 -13.64
N ASN A 391 12.76 17.52 -14.78
CA ASN A 391 11.66 18.28 -15.35
C ASN A 391 10.46 18.27 -14.39
N SER A 392 9.98 19.44 -13.97
CA SER A 392 8.85 19.54 -13.04
C SER A 392 7.52 18.95 -13.58
N ASN A 393 7.48 18.55 -14.86
CA ASN A 393 6.34 17.86 -15.45
C ASN A 393 6.49 16.33 -15.50
N SER A 394 7.64 15.77 -15.11
CA SER A 394 7.87 14.31 -15.13
C SER A 394 7.48 13.62 -13.82
N PHE A 395 7.18 14.37 -12.76
CA PHE A 395 6.79 13.80 -11.46
C PHE A 395 5.76 14.68 -10.74
N ASP A 396 4.97 14.09 -9.85
CA ASP A 396 4.09 14.85 -8.95
C ASP A 396 4.97 15.53 -7.88
N GLU A 397 4.73 16.80 -7.57
CA GLU A 397 5.60 17.55 -6.66
C GLU A 397 5.72 16.91 -5.25
N SER A 398 4.73 16.12 -4.83
CA SER A 398 4.81 15.32 -3.60
C SER A 398 5.91 14.24 -3.62
N GLU A 399 6.39 13.84 -4.80
CA GLU A 399 7.43 12.83 -5.04
C GLU A 399 8.85 13.42 -5.03
N ARG A 400 8.98 14.76 -5.00
CA ARG A 400 10.27 15.46 -4.88
C ARG A 400 11.19 14.87 -3.79
N PRO A 401 10.69 14.53 -2.57
CA PRO A 401 11.54 13.96 -1.52
C PRO A 401 12.21 12.63 -1.92
N VAL A 402 11.63 11.87 -2.85
CA VAL A 402 12.21 10.61 -3.36
C VAL A 402 13.43 10.92 -4.22
N PHE A 403 13.36 11.92 -5.11
CA PHE A 403 14.51 12.37 -5.89
C PHE A 403 15.60 13.01 -5.00
N GLU A 404 15.21 13.83 -4.03
CA GLU A 404 16.15 14.41 -3.03
C GLU A 404 16.93 13.30 -2.30
N ALA A 405 16.23 12.26 -1.83
CA ALA A 405 16.84 11.09 -1.20
C ALA A 405 17.72 10.31 -2.17
N THR A 406 17.26 10.08 -3.41
CA THR A 406 18.01 9.34 -4.44
C THR A 406 19.36 9.99 -4.72
N PHE A 407 19.39 11.30 -4.93
CA PHE A 407 20.63 12.04 -5.16
C PHE A 407 21.58 11.98 -3.97
N ALA A 408 21.05 12.09 -2.75
CA ALA A 408 21.85 12.03 -1.53
C ALA A 408 22.49 10.65 -1.34
N ASN A 409 21.70 9.57 -1.44
CA ASN A 409 22.21 8.20 -1.23
C ASN A 409 23.19 7.78 -2.33
N ILE A 410 22.90 8.07 -3.61
CA ILE A 410 23.86 7.79 -4.70
C ILE A 410 25.15 8.58 -4.48
N GLY A 411 25.07 9.86 -4.12
CA GLY A 411 26.26 10.65 -3.81
C GLY A 411 27.07 10.08 -2.64
N ILE A 412 26.41 9.54 -1.61
CA ILE A 412 27.09 8.85 -0.49
C ILE A 412 27.80 7.58 -0.98
N GLU A 413 27.15 6.75 -1.80
CA GLU A 413 27.75 5.54 -2.36
C GLU A 413 28.96 5.88 -3.25
N LEU A 414 28.84 6.87 -4.13
CA LEU A 414 29.95 7.33 -4.97
C LEU A 414 31.10 7.90 -4.15
N SER A 415 30.83 8.58 -3.02
CA SER A 415 31.88 9.15 -2.16
C SER A 415 32.78 8.11 -1.51
N GLN A 416 32.34 6.84 -1.45
CA GLN A 416 33.11 5.72 -0.92
C GLN A 416 34.05 5.08 -1.96
N LEU A 417 33.92 5.46 -3.24
CA LEU A 417 34.70 4.91 -4.34
C LEU A 417 35.94 5.77 -4.64
N ASP A 418 36.96 5.12 -5.22
CA ASP A 418 38.05 5.84 -5.87
C ASP A 418 37.62 6.25 -7.28
N LEU A 419 36.89 7.36 -7.37
CA LEU A 419 36.37 7.92 -8.63
C LEU A 419 37.48 8.38 -9.60
N THR A 420 38.76 8.28 -9.22
CA THR A 420 39.88 8.53 -10.14
C THR A 420 40.36 7.26 -10.86
N SER A 421 39.79 6.11 -10.53
CA SER A 421 40.11 4.82 -11.13
C SER A 421 39.58 4.72 -12.57
N ASP A 422 40.40 4.16 -13.47
CA ASP A 422 40.04 3.86 -14.87
C ASP A 422 38.93 2.79 -14.99
N GLU A 423 38.50 2.18 -13.88
CA GLU A 423 37.39 1.22 -13.84
C GLU A 423 36.01 1.91 -13.95
N TYR A 424 35.93 3.20 -13.67
CA TYR A 424 34.71 4.00 -13.74
C TYR A 424 34.65 4.86 -15.02
N PRO A 425 33.46 5.33 -15.41
CA PRO A 425 33.33 6.16 -16.60
C PRO A 425 34.19 7.42 -16.54
N GLU A 426 34.88 7.73 -17.65
CA GLU A 426 35.50 9.04 -17.83
C GLU A 426 34.39 10.09 -18.01
N VAL A 427 34.20 10.93 -17.00
CA VAL A 427 33.21 12.00 -17.01
C VAL A 427 33.83 13.31 -17.50
N GLU A 428 33.11 14.02 -18.38
CA GLU A 428 33.50 15.37 -18.80
C GLU A 428 33.31 16.37 -17.65
N GLU A 429 33.96 17.54 -17.73
CA GLU A 429 33.75 18.61 -16.74
C GLU A 429 32.26 18.93 -16.62
N ALA A 430 31.81 19.10 -15.36
CA ALA A 430 30.43 19.37 -15.03
C ALA A 430 29.86 20.51 -15.88
N SER A 431 28.73 20.25 -16.54
CA SER A 431 28.14 21.19 -17.49
C SER A 431 27.58 22.41 -16.78
N ASP A 432 27.02 22.20 -15.58
CA ASP A 432 26.54 23.23 -14.67
C ASP A 432 26.93 22.90 -13.22
N ARG A 433 27.17 23.95 -12.43
CA ARG A 433 27.35 23.82 -10.98
C ARG A 433 26.01 23.97 -10.28
N PRO A 434 25.79 23.27 -9.16
CA PRO A 434 24.54 23.36 -8.43
C PRO A 434 24.43 24.73 -7.74
N GLU A 435 23.23 25.34 -7.76
CA GLU A 435 23.02 26.69 -7.20
C GLU A 435 23.45 26.83 -5.74
N LYS A 436 23.31 25.74 -4.97
CA LYS A 436 23.65 25.64 -3.53
C LYS A 436 24.84 24.73 -3.29
N GLU A 437 25.87 24.84 -4.14
CA GLU A 437 27.08 24.02 -4.09
C GLU A 437 27.70 23.91 -2.69
N THR A 438 27.90 25.03 -2.01
CA THR A 438 28.47 25.05 -0.65
C THR A 438 27.68 24.18 0.31
N ASP A 439 26.35 24.18 0.19
CA ASP A 439 25.50 23.39 1.08
C ASP A 439 25.61 21.90 0.81
N LEU A 440 25.59 21.49 -0.47
CA LEU A 440 25.74 20.10 -0.90
C LEU A 440 27.12 19.55 -0.52
N LYS A 441 28.18 20.33 -0.81
CA LYS A 441 29.56 19.99 -0.45
C LYS A 441 29.69 19.72 1.03
N GLU A 442 29.21 20.65 1.85
CA GLU A 442 29.26 20.50 3.29
C GLU A 442 28.49 19.24 3.73
N PHE A 443 27.33 18.91 3.15
CA PHE A 443 26.62 17.67 3.49
C PHE A 443 27.49 16.42 3.30
N PHE A 444 28.08 16.23 2.11
CA PHE A 444 28.90 15.05 1.82
C PHE A 444 30.19 15.00 2.66
N GLU A 445 30.83 16.15 2.91
CA GLU A 445 32.00 16.23 3.79
C GLU A 445 31.67 15.78 5.22
N ASN A 446 30.55 16.27 5.78
CA ASN A 446 30.16 15.85 7.14
C ASN A 446 29.74 14.38 7.19
N TYR A 447 28.98 13.90 6.21
CA TYR A 447 28.57 12.49 6.19
C TYR A 447 29.82 11.58 6.13
N SER A 448 30.79 11.93 5.29
CA SER A 448 32.09 11.23 5.24
C SER A 448 32.84 11.28 6.57
N ASP A 449 32.94 12.46 7.19
CA ASP A 449 33.72 12.66 8.41
C ASP A 449 33.12 11.92 9.63
N TYR A 450 31.79 12.00 9.80
CA TYR A 450 31.12 11.52 11.00
C TYR A 450 30.57 10.09 10.87
N VAL A 451 30.02 9.73 9.71
CA VAL A 451 29.39 8.41 9.49
C VAL A 451 30.38 7.42 8.90
N LEU A 452 30.97 7.74 7.75
CA LEU A 452 31.91 6.84 7.05
C LEU A 452 33.29 6.79 7.72
N LYS A 453 33.64 7.83 8.50
CA LYS A 453 34.95 7.99 9.16
C LYS A 453 36.11 7.91 8.15
N SER A 454 35.87 8.43 6.95
CA SER A 454 36.81 8.48 5.82
C SER A 454 37.33 9.90 5.60
N THR A 455 38.32 10.05 4.72
CA THR A 455 38.75 11.36 4.25
C THR A 455 37.65 12.02 3.43
N GLN A 456 37.48 13.33 3.59
CA GLN A 456 36.54 14.13 2.82
C GLN A 456 36.67 13.87 1.31
N PRO A 457 35.56 13.60 0.61
CA PRO A 457 35.60 13.38 -0.83
C PRO A 457 36.04 14.66 -1.55
N ASP A 458 36.74 14.52 -2.68
CA ASP A 458 36.90 15.63 -3.60
C ASP A 458 35.53 15.95 -4.22
N PHE A 459 34.87 16.97 -3.68
CA PHE A 459 33.52 17.34 -4.08
C PHE A 459 33.43 17.68 -5.57
N ASP A 460 34.48 18.24 -6.17
CA ASP A 460 34.48 18.55 -7.60
C ASP A 460 34.38 17.25 -8.42
N ASN A 461 35.15 16.23 -8.03
CA ASN A 461 35.11 14.93 -8.66
C ASN A 461 33.78 14.21 -8.42
N LEU A 462 33.36 14.14 -7.15
CA LEU A 462 32.08 13.53 -6.77
C LEU A 462 30.91 14.14 -7.55
N TRP A 463 30.90 15.46 -7.68
CA TRP A 463 29.84 16.17 -8.37
C TRP A 463 29.78 15.82 -9.86
N MET A 464 30.92 15.74 -10.56
CA MET A 464 30.94 15.36 -11.98
C MET A 464 30.32 13.99 -12.21
N HIS A 465 30.65 13.02 -11.35
CA HIS A 465 30.10 11.67 -11.44
C HIS A 465 28.61 11.61 -11.09
N LEU A 466 28.17 12.37 -10.08
CA LEU A 466 26.75 12.47 -9.72
C LEU A 466 25.93 13.14 -10.83
N GLU A 467 26.41 14.27 -11.38
CA GLU A 467 25.76 14.95 -12.51
C GLU A 467 25.69 14.03 -13.74
N TYR A 468 26.74 13.26 -14.02
CA TYR A 468 26.73 12.28 -15.10
C TYR A 468 25.61 11.25 -14.91
N VAL A 469 25.43 10.67 -13.73
CA VAL A 469 24.33 9.73 -13.44
C VAL A 469 22.98 10.42 -13.66
N ILE A 470 22.81 11.62 -13.12
CA ILE A 470 21.56 12.40 -13.22
C ILE A 470 21.23 12.79 -14.68
N ASN A 471 22.21 12.98 -15.55
CA ASN A 471 21.98 13.46 -16.92
C ASN A 471 22.09 12.37 -18.01
N ARG A 472 22.50 11.14 -17.65
CA ARG A 472 22.82 10.10 -18.65
C ARG A 472 21.62 9.67 -19.48
N GLN A 473 20.43 9.62 -18.90
CA GLN A 473 19.20 9.25 -19.59
C GLN A 473 18.09 10.27 -19.30
N SER A 474 17.03 10.27 -20.11
CA SER A 474 15.79 10.97 -19.74
C SER A 474 15.16 10.20 -18.59
N HIS A 475 15.44 10.62 -17.36
CA HIS A 475 14.89 9.96 -16.18
C HIS A 475 13.49 10.49 -15.91
N ASP A 476 12.51 9.61 -16.12
CA ASP A 476 11.11 9.88 -15.76
C ASP A 476 10.80 9.33 -14.35
N SER A 477 11.68 8.49 -13.77
CA SER A 477 11.54 7.92 -12.43
C SER A 477 12.84 7.98 -11.61
N PRO A 478 12.77 8.05 -10.26
CA PRO A 478 13.94 7.87 -9.39
C PRO A 478 14.66 6.53 -9.60
N ILE A 479 13.95 5.48 -10.01
CA ILE A 479 14.53 4.15 -10.24
C ILE A 479 15.50 4.16 -11.40
N ASP A 480 15.20 4.86 -12.49
CA ASP A 480 16.09 4.95 -13.66
C ASP A 480 17.46 5.51 -13.28
N ILE A 481 17.49 6.45 -12.33
CA ILE A 481 18.69 7.08 -11.78
C ILE A 481 19.50 6.08 -10.95
N ILE A 482 18.80 5.30 -10.11
CA ILE A 482 19.41 4.27 -9.26
C ILE A 482 20.01 3.15 -10.12
N GLU A 483 19.25 2.63 -11.09
CA GLU A 483 19.72 1.58 -12.00
C GLU A 483 20.92 2.06 -12.82
N THR A 484 20.89 3.31 -13.31
CA THR A 484 22.05 3.92 -13.99
C THR A 484 23.29 3.95 -13.08
N ALA A 485 23.13 4.32 -11.80
CA ALA A 485 24.24 4.35 -10.86
C ALA A 485 24.81 2.95 -10.60
N ILE A 486 23.94 1.96 -10.41
CA ILE A 486 24.31 0.55 -10.20
C ILE A 486 25.07 0.02 -11.41
N GLU A 487 24.56 0.23 -12.62
CA GLU A 487 25.17 -0.27 -13.85
C GLU A 487 26.55 0.34 -14.12
N GLU A 488 26.69 1.66 -13.97
CA GLU A 488 27.90 2.39 -14.34
C GLU A 488 29.01 2.30 -13.28
N TYR A 489 28.66 2.14 -12.00
CA TYR A 489 29.62 2.15 -10.89
C TYR A 489 29.67 0.82 -10.13
N ALA A 490 28.99 -0.22 -10.62
CA ALA A 490 28.91 -1.53 -9.99
C ALA A 490 28.50 -1.45 -8.51
N LEU A 491 27.57 -0.54 -8.20
CA LEU A 491 27.01 -0.43 -6.86
C LEU A 491 26.19 -1.69 -6.54
N ARG A 492 25.89 -1.92 -5.25
CA ARG A 492 25.15 -3.12 -4.84
C ARG A 492 23.68 -3.01 -5.26
N GLU A 493 23.13 -4.09 -5.80
CA GLU A 493 21.69 -4.20 -6.04
C GLU A 493 20.88 -4.43 -4.76
#